data_AF-A0A0B2UQQ3-F1
#
_entry.id   AF-A0A0B2UQQ3-F1
#
_cell.length_a   1.000
_cell.length_b   1.000
_cell.length_c   1.000
_cell.angle_alpha   90.00
_cell.angle_beta   90.00
_cell.angle_gamma   90.00
#
_symmetry.space_group_name_H-M   'P 1'
#
loop_
_entity.id
_entity.type
_entity.pdbx_description
1 polymer ?
#
loop_
_entity_poly.entity_id
_entity_poly.type
_entity_poly.pdbx_seq_one_letter_code
_entity_poly.pdbx_strand_id
1 'polypeptide(L)'
;PAILRSAVLTAFVEIVLEVYKGNLPEGSHRRARDKLLLCLQDHIVDVNAVVRSRALQLWTRLARCAQIPLAFIHNGLIRDAGCRLLDKSVNVRKNAAVFLAT
;
A
#
# COMPACT_ATOMS: atom_id res chain seq x y z
N PRO A 1 -10.15 -1.83 -15.55
CA PRO A 1 -10.77 -3.00 -14.87
C PRO A 1 -10.17 -3.24 -13.48
N ALA A 2 -10.97 -3.67 -12.49
CA ALA A 2 -10.48 -3.88 -11.12
C ALA A 2 -9.35 -4.92 -11.05
N ILE A 3 -9.48 -6.02 -11.80
CA ILE A 3 -8.47 -7.09 -11.87
C ILE A 3 -7.13 -6.56 -12.38
N LEU A 4 -7.13 -5.81 -13.48
CA LEU A 4 -5.90 -5.24 -14.05
C LEU A 4 -5.21 -4.28 -13.07
N ARG A 5 -5.98 -3.41 -12.39
CA ARG A 5 -5.41 -2.48 -11.40
C ARG A 5 -4.80 -3.22 -10.22
N SER A 6 -5.49 -4.24 -9.69
CA SER A 6 -4.95 -5.12 -8.65
C SER A 6 -3.65 -5.84 -9.07
N ALA A 7 -3.57 -6.30 -10.32
CA ALA A 7 -2.37 -6.94 -10.86
C ALA A 7 -1.20 -5.95 -10.95
N VAL A 8 -1.44 -4.73 -11.46
CA VAL A 8 -0.43 -3.68 -11.55
C VAL A 8 0.07 -3.26 -10.16
N LEU A 9 -0.82 -3.07 -9.19
CA LEU A 9 -0.43 -2.75 -7.80
C LEU A 9 0.42 -3.88 -7.18
N THR A 10 0.11 -5.13 -7.51
CA THR A 10 0.92 -6.27 -7.07
C THR A 10 2.33 -6.18 -7.66
N ALA A 11 2.45 -5.94 -8.97
CA ALA A 11 3.75 -5.78 -9.62
C ALA A 11 4.56 -4.62 -9.02
N PHE A 12 3.92 -3.51 -8.68
CA PHE A 12 4.60 -2.39 -7.99
C PHE A 12 5.22 -2.83 -6.66
N VAL A 13 4.49 -3.63 -5.88
CA VAL A 13 4.97 -4.12 -4.59
C VAL A 13 6.06 -5.16 -4.75
N GLU A 14 5.99 -6.04 -5.77
CA GLU A 14 7.13 -6.93 -6.08
C GLU A 14 8.38 -6.13 -6.43
N ILE A 15 8.26 -5.07 -7.24
CA ILE A 15 9.40 -4.22 -7.59
C ILE A 15 9.97 -3.55 -6.33
N VAL A 16 9.11 -3.03 -5.44
CA VAL A 16 9.57 -2.44 -4.18
C VAL A 16 10.28 -3.49 -3.33
N LEU A 17 9.68 -4.66 -3.19
CA LEU A 17 10.19 -5.73 -2.36
C LEU A 17 11.43 -6.39 -2.93
N GLU A 18 11.65 -6.43 -4.25
CA GLU A 18 12.77 -7.14 -4.88
C GLU A 18 13.91 -6.23 -5.34
N VAL A 19 13.59 -5.03 -5.83
CA VAL A 19 14.55 -4.09 -6.42
C VAL A 19 14.89 -2.94 -5.48
N TYR A 20 13.90 -2.40 -4.77
CA TYR A 20 14.04 -1.22 -3.92
C TYR A 20 14.09 -1.56 -2.43
N LYS A 21 14.78 -2.66 -2.08
CA LYS A 21 14.93 -3.15 -0.70
C LYS A 21 15.72 -2.16 0.18
N GLY A 22 15.29 -2.06 1.43
CA GLY A 22 16.02 -1.40 2.50
C GLY A 22 16.12 0.13 2.36
N ASN A 23 17.10 0.70 3.05
CA ASN A 23 17.28 2.14 3.07
C ASN A 23 18.04 2.61 1.82
N LEU A 24 17.29 2.93 0.76
CA LEU A 24 17.85 3.52 -0.45
C LEU A 24 18.40 4.93 -0.18
N PRO A 25 19.58 5.29 -0.69
CA PRO A 25 20.08 6.67 -0.61
C PRO A 25 19.17 7.64 -1.38
N GLU A 26 19.30 8.93 -1.11
CA GLU A 26 18.59 9.96 -1.88
C GLU A 26 18.96 9.88 -3.35
N GLY A 27 17.97 9.96 -4.24
CA GLY A 27 18.21 9.84 -5.67
C GLY A 27 17.05 9.25 -6.45
N SER A 28 17.33 8.85 -7.69
CA SER A 28 16.36 8.33 -8.65
C SER A 28 15.65 7.07 -8.16
N HIS A 29 16.37 6.12 -7.58
CA HIS A 29 15.82 4.87 -7.07
C HIS A 29 14.81 5.11 -5.94
N ARG A 30 15.16 5.97 -4.95
CA ARG A 30 14.25 6.36 -3.87
C ARG A 30 12.98 7.03 -4.40
N ARG A 31 13.12 7.99 -5.32
CA ARG A 31 11.99 8.68 -5.97
C ARG A 31 11.09 7.70 -6.76
N ALA A 32 11.68 6.75 -7.46
CA ALA A 32 10.94 5.74 -8.20
C ALA A 32 10.13 4.84 -7.28
N ARG A 33 10.75 4.31 -6.21
CA ARG A 33 10.06 3.55 -5.15
C ARG A 33 8.89 4.35 -4.57
N ASP A 34 9.14 5.60 -4.18
CA ASP A 34 8.12 6.43 -3.54
C ASP A 34 6.96 6.73 -4.50
N LYS A 35 7.22 6.87 -5.81
CA LYS A 35 6.16 6.99 -6.81
C LYS A 35 5.27 5.75 -6.89
N LEU A 36 5.86 4.54 -6.84
CA LEU A 36 5.10 3.29 -6.83
C LEU A 36 4.24 3.16 -5.57
N LEU A 37 4.81 3.51 -4.41
CA LEU A 37 4.12 3.46 -3.12
C LEU A 37 3.03 4.54 -3.01
N LEU A 38 3.21 5.72 -3.59
CA LEU A 38 2.18 6.74 -3.68
C LEU A 38 1.00 6.25 -4.51
N CYS A 39 1.26 5.66 -5.68
CA CYS A 39 0.20 5.03 -6.47
C CYS A 39 -0.52 3.94 -5.68
N LEU A 40 0.19 3.15 -4.86
CA LEU A 40 -0.46 2.15 -3.99
C LEU A 40 -1.34 2.79 -2.92
N GLN A 41 -0.90 3.89 -2.31
CA GLN A 41 -1.67 4.63 -1.30
C GLN A 41 -2.94 5.25 -1.90
N ASP A 42 -2.85 5.86 -3.08
CA ASP A 42 -4.01 6.43 -3.79
C ASP A 42 -5.11 5.39 -4.02
N HIS A 43 -4.74 4.12 -4.16
CA HIS A 43 -5.70 3.03 -4.36
C HIS A 43 -6.36 2.51 -3.06
N ILE A 44 -6.01 3.03 -1.88
CA ILE A 44 -6.75 2.79 -0.63
C ILE A 44 -8.15 3.44 -0.68
N VAL A 45 -8.33 4.49 -1.49
CA VAL A 45 -9.62 5.21 -1.70
C VAL A 45 -10.31 4.85 -3.01
N ASP A 46 -9.87 3.80 -3.70
CA ASP A 46 -10.43 3.40 -4.99
C ASP A 46 -11.95 3.15 -4.99
N VAL A 47 -12.64 3.49 -6.08
CA VAL A 47 -14.09 3.27 -6.22
C VAL A 47 -14.50 1.81 -6.06
N ASN A 48 -13.62 0.86 -6.38
CA ASN A 48 -13.88 -0.58 -6.33
C ASN A 48 -13.31 -1.20 -5.04
N ALA A 49 -14.18 -1.88 -4.28
CA ALA A 49 -13.81 -2.51 -3.02
C ALA A 49 -12.71 -3.59 -3.16
N VAL A 50 -12.67 -4.32 -4.28
CA VAL A 50 -11.63 -5.34 -4.53
C VAL A 50 -10.25 -4.70 -4.58
N VAL A 51 -10.14 -3.53 -5.21
CA VAL A 51 -8.85 -2.85 -5.33
C VAL A 51 -8.43 -2.22 -4.01
N ARG A 52 -9.36 -1.62 -3.26
CA ARG A 52 -9.06 -1.12 -1.90
C ARG A 52 -8.61 -2.24 -0.97
N SER A 53 -9.29 -3.39 -0.99
CA SER A 53 -8.85 -4.57 -0.25
C SER A 53 -7.46 -5.02 -0.68
N ARG A 54 -7.17 -5.05 -1.99
CA ARG A 54 -5.86 -5.44 -2.51
C ARG A 54 -4.76 -4.46 -2.09
N ALA A 55 -5.00 -3.15 -2.16
CA ALA A 55 -4.04 -2.14 -1.72
C ALA A 55 -3.67 -2.33 -0.24
N LEU A 56 -4.65 -2.53 0.64
CA LEU A 56 -4.43 -2.79 2.06
C LEU A 56 -3.63 -4.09 2.32
N GLN A 57 -3.94 -5.18 1.60
CA GLN A 57 -3.18 -6.43 1.70
C GLN A 57 -1.71 -6.26 1.30
N LEU A 58 -1.46 -5.46 0.27
CA LEU A 58 -0.10 -5.18 -0.20
C LEU A 58 0.66 -4.31 0.79
N TRP A 59 0.00 -3.34 1.43
CA TRP A 59 0.57 -2.59 2.56
C TRP A 59 0.90 -3.49 3.75
N THR A 60 0.02 -4.45 4.11
CA THR A 60 0.33 -5.48 5.12
C THR A 60 1.58 -6.27 4.76
N ARG A 61 1.77 -6.65 3.50
CA ARG A 61 2.97 -7.39 3.08
C ARG A 61 4.22 -6.52 3.20
N LEU A 62 4.17 -5.26 2.77
CA LEU A 62 5.28 -4.32 2.94
C LEU A 62 5.64 -4.13 4.42
N ALA A 63 4.64 -4.02 5.32
CA ALA A 63 4.85 -3.91 6.76
C ALA A 63 5.59 -5.13 7.33
N ARG A 64 5.13 -6.34 7.00
CA ARG A 64 5.76 -7.59 7.45
C ARG A 64 7.21 -7.76 6.98
N CYS A 65 7.53 -7.20 5.81
CA CYS A 65 8.89 -7.20 5.27
C CYS A 65 9.74 -6.01 5.76
N ALA A 66 9.21 -5.16 6.66
CA ALA A 66 9.84 -3.92 7.12
C ALA A 66 10.27 -2.99 5.95
N GLN A 67 9.46 -2.92 4.88
CA GLN A 67 9.75 -2.16 3.66
C GLN A 67 8.89 -0.89 3.50
N ILE A 68 8.16 -0.48 4.54
CA ILE A 68 7.42 0.79 4.52
C ILE A 68 8.39 1.93 4.90
N PRO A 69 8.62 2.92 4.02
CA PRO A 69 9.42 4.07 4.38
C PRO A 69 8.72 4.91 5.46
N LEU A 70 9.46 5.40 6.46
CA LEU A 70 8.93 6.23 7.56
C LEU A 70 8.13 7.44 7.06
N ALA A 71 8.54 8.02 5.93
CA ALA A 71 7.82 9.13 5.31
C ALA A 71 6.35 8.78 5.03
N PHE A 72 6.01 7.56 4.62
CA PHE A 72 4.62 7.15 4.38
C PHE A 72 3.83 7.01 5.67
N ILE A 73 4.45 6.48 6.73
CA ILE A 73 3.83 6.35 8.05
C ILE A 73 3.46 7.73 8.59
N HIS A 74 4.37 8.70 8.48
CA HIS A 74 4.13 10.08 8.91
C HIS A 74 3.19 10.84 7.97
N ASN A 75 3.23 10.57 6.66
CA ASN A 75 2.48 11.32 5.64
C ASN A 75 1.12 10.69 5.31
N GLY A 76 0.42 10.18 6.33
CA GLY A 76 -1.00 9.91 6.24
C GLY A 76 -1.41 8.48 5.88
N LEU A 77 -0.48 7.56 5.59
CA LEU A 77 -0.82 6.17 5.29
C LEU A 77 -1.68 5.53 6.40
N ILE A 78 -1.28 5.74 7.66
CA ILE A 78 -2.00 5.20 8.82
C ILE A 78 -3.40 5.81 8.95
N ARG A 79 -3.53 7.11 8.70
CA ARG A 79 -4.84 7.81 8.69
C ARG A 79 -5.73 7.25 7.58
N ASP A 80 -5.20 7.12 6.37
CA ASP A 80 -5.97 6.67 5.21
C ASP A 80 -6.45 5.22 5.38
N ALA A 81 -5.62 4.35 5.95
CA ALA A 81 -6.02 3.01 6.36
C ALA A 81 -7.02 3.01 7.53
N GLY A 82 -6.84 3.90 8.52
CA GLY A 82 -7.79 4.10 9.63
C GLY A 82 -9.20 4.46 9.15
N CYS A 83 -9.29 5.35 8.16
CA CYS A 83 -10.56 5.71 7.51
C CYS A 83 -11.24 4.52 6.80
N ARG A 84 -10.54 3.41 6.55
CA ARG A 84 -11.11 2.17 5.97
C ARG A 84 -11.70 1.22 6.99
N LEU A 85 -11.53 1.47 8.30
CA LEU A 85 -12.22 0.71 9.34
C LEU A 85 -13.75 0.92 9.32
N LEU A 86 -14.24 2.01 8.71
CA LEU A 86 -15.67 2.30 8.53
C LEU A 86 -16.16 2.07 7.11
N ASP A 87 -15.39 1.33 6.30
CA ASP A 87 -15.74 1.11 4.90
C ASP A 87 -17.05 0.34 4.71
N LYS A 88 -17.80 0.61 3.64
CA LYS A 88 -19.01 -0.15 3.28
C LYS A 88 -18.75 -1.66 3.10
N SER A 89 -17.58 -2.04 2.58
CA SER A 89 -17.21 -3.43 2.35
C SER A 89 -16.58 -4.04 3.59
N VAL A 90 -17.15 -5.15 4.08
CA VAL A 90 -16.59 -5.92 5.20
C VAL A 90 -15.16 -6.40 4.90
N ASN A 91 -14.87 -6.77 3.65
CA ASN A 91 -13.53 -7.21 3.25
C ASN A 91 -12.51 -6.08 3.38
N VAL A 92 -12.90 -4.84 3.09
CA VAL A 92 -12.00 -3.71 3.23
C VAL A 92 -11.75 -3.43 4.71
N ARG A 93 -12.81 -3.39 5.54
CA ARG A 93 -12.66 -3.21 6.99
C ARG A 93 -11.72 -4.25 7.60
N LYS A 94 -11.88 -5.52 7.23
CA LYS A 94 -11.00 -6.62 7.66
C LYS A 94 -9.54 -6.38 7.27
N ASN A 95 -9.26 -6.06 6.00
CA ASN A 95 -7.89 -5.84 5.55
C ASN A 95 -7.27 -4.57 6.17
N ALA A 96 -8.06 -3.53 6.45
CA ALA A 96 -7.60 -2.33 7.14
C ALA A 96 -7.20 -2.64 8.58
N ALA A 97 -8.03 -3.37 9.32
CA ALA A 97 -7.73 -3.81 10.68
C ALA A 97 -6.45 -4.68 10.72
N VAL A 98 -6.31 -5.62 9.78
CA VAL A 98 -5.10 -6.45 9.67
C VAL A 98 -3.86 -5.61 9.42
N PHE A 99 -3.91 -4.65 8.49
CA PHE A 99 -2.76 -3.78 8.22
C PHE A 99 -2.37 -2.94 9.44
N LEU A 100 -3.34 -2.32 10.12
CA LEU A 100 -3.07 -1.47 11.29
C LEU A 100 -2.58 -2.25 12.52
N ALA A 101 -2.82 -3.56 12.57
CA ALA A 101 -2.36 -4.45 13.64
C ALA A 101 -1.05 -5.19 13.29
N THR A 102 -0.49 -4.95 12.09
CA THR A 102 0.77 -5.55 11.63
C THR A 102 1.94 -4.66 11.99
#